data_AF-A0A356X4B4-F1
#
_entry.id   AF-A0A356X4B4-F1
#
_cell.length_a   1.000
_cell.length_b   1.000
_cell.length_c   1.000
_cell.angle_alpha   90.00
_cell.angle_beta   90.00
_cell.angle_gamma   90.00
#
_symmetry.space_group_name_H-M   'P 1'
#
loop_
_entity.id
_entity.type
_entity.pdbx_description
1 polymer ?
#
loop_
_entity_poly.entity_id
_entity_poly.type
_entity_poly.pdbx_seq_one_letter_code
_entity_poly.pdbx_strand_id
1 'polypeptide(L)'
;MSKNFQAGIKDANNFGYMTRKELSATSLFATKLGMEMSELTSFADGFDTFEGAAEKVGKLSAAFGIQLDTMDLVMEDNPAKKLDMVREALEKSGQSIENILGDRRQAKYLADTLNLPIEQLEKLRSISTDEFGFSDAFDAAAESQEELTEMDALKTISDQMRELNTALNPMQNSAKTFFGSFIQGFTTAAEKGGIFKELTVAFKEPLDKFFA
;
A
#
# COMPACT_ATOMS: atom_id res chain seq x y z
N MET A 1 10.78 4.07 -0.42
CA MET A 1 9.83 3.64 -1.46
C MET A 1 10.38 3.68 -2.90
N SER A 2 11.51 4.35 -3.23
CA SER A 2 11.76 4.76 -4.62
C SER A 2 12.17 3.68 -5.63
N LYS A 3 13.06 2.73 -5.32
CA LYS A 3 13.65 1.83 -6.33
C LYS A 3 12.70 0.70 -6.77
N ASN A 4 12.24 -0.11 -5.84
CA ASN A 4 11.35 -1.24 -6.14
C ASN A 4 9.99 -0.77 -6.68
N PHE A 5 9.44 0.32 -6.15
CA PHE A 5 8.19 0.87 -6.69
C PHE A 5 8.35 1.31 -8.14
N GLN A 6 9.45 1.99 -8.48
CA GLN A 6 9.73 2.36 -9.87
C GLN A 6 9.98 1.15 -10.77
N ALA A 7 10.63 0.10 -10.26
CA ALA A 7 10.83 -1.14 -10.99
C ALA A 7 9.48 -1.82 -11.30
N GLY A 8 8.58 -1.88 -10.30
CA GLY A 8 7.23 -2.40 -10.47
C GLY A 8 6.40 -1.60 -11.48
N ILE A 9 6.47 -0.26 -11.45
CA ILE A 9 5.79 0.58 -12.46
C ILE A 9 6.29 0.29 -13.88
N LYS A 10 7.61 0.09 -14.04
CA LYS A 10 8.21 -0.18 -15.35
C LYS A 10 7.87 -1.56 -15.89
N ASP A 11 7.70 -2.53 -15.00
CA ASP A 11 7.32 -3.90 -15.33
C ASP A 11 5.80 -4.06 -15.36
N ALA A 12 5.18 -3.41 -16.34
CA ALA A 12 3.73 -3.46 -16.55
C ALA A 12 3.21 -4.87 -16.90
N ASN A 13 4.09 -5.78 -17.36
CA ASN A 13 3.69 -7.15 -17.68
C ASN A 13 3.32 -7.92 -16.40
N ASN A 14 4.15 -7.80 -15.35
CA ASN A 14 3.97 -8.54 -14.11
C ASN A 14 3.18 -7.77 -13.05
N PHE A 15 3.10 -6.43 -13.14
CA PHE A 15 2.48 -5.60 -12.11
C PHE A 15 1.42 -4.62 -12.62
N GLY A 16 1.15 -4.58 -13.94
CA GLY A 16 0.23 -3.61 -14.54
C GLY A 16 -1.23 -3.77 -14.12
N TYR A 17 -1.62 -4.94 -13.62
CA TYR A 17 -2.95 -5.20 -13.07
C TYR A 17 -3.12 -4.70 -11.63
N MET A 18 -2.02 -4.41 -10.92
CA MET A 18 -2.08 -3.99 -9.52
C MET A 18 -2.58 -2.55 -9.38
N THR A 19 -3.39 -2.32 -8.36
CA THR A 19 -3.66 -0.95 -7.91
C THR A 19 -2.38 -0.30 -7.37
N ARG A 20 -2.35 1.04 -7.32
CA ARG A 20 -1.22 1.75 -6.70
C ARG A 20 -0.95 1.30 -5.26
N LYS A 21 -2.01 0.99 -4.51
CA LYS A 21 -1.92 0.49 -3.14
C LYS A 21 -1.19 -0.86 -3.08
N GLU A 22 -1.64 -1.82 -3.89
CA GLU A 22 -1.03 -3.14 -3.97
C GLU A 22 0.41 -3.06 -4.44
N LEU A 23 0.70 -2.25 -5.46
CA LEU A 23 2.06 -2.05 -5.94
C LEU A 23 2.97 -1.43 -4.88
N SER A 24 2.46 -0.45 -4.12
CA SER A 24 3.17 0.15 -2.99
C SER A 24 3.46 -0.90 -1.92
N ALA A 25 2.47 -1.72 -1.55
CA ALA A 25 2.61 -2.80 -0.57
C ALA A 25 3.65 -3.83 -1.02
N THR A 26 3.55 -4.33 -2.25
CA THR A 26 4.53 -5.26 -2.86
C THR A 26 5.93 -4.66 -2.86
N SER A 27 6.06 -3.38 -3.22
CA SER A 27 7.36 -2.71 -3.25
C SER A 27 7.95 -2.50 -1.86
N LEU A 28 7.11 -2.20 -0.87
CA LEU A 28 7.51 -2.04 0.52
C LEU A 28 7.95 -3.39 1.10
N PHE A 29 7.18 -4.44 0.84
CA PHE A 29 7.49 -5.81 1.23
C PHE A 29 8.84 -6.26 0.66
N ALA A 30 9.02 -6.14 -0.66
CA ALA A 30 10.29 -6.43 -1.32
C ALA A 30 11.46 -5.64 -0.69
N THR A 31 11.26 -4.34 -0.46
CA THR A 31 12.29 -3.47 0.13
C THR A 31 12.67 -3.92 1.53
N LYS A 32 11.69 -4.28 2.36
CA LYS A 32 11.91 -4.72 3.74
C LYS A 32 12.66 -6.04 3.80
N LEU A 33 12.32 -6.97 2.92
CA LEU A 33 13.00 -8.26 2.79
C LEU A 33 14.33 -8.17 2.01
N GLY A 34 14.73 -6.98 1.57
CA GLY A 34 15.97 -6.77 0.81
C GLY A 34 15.98 -7.46 -0.57
N MET A 35 14.79 -7.71 -1.12
CA MET A 35 14.58 -8.31 -2.44
C MET A 35 14.29 -7.25 -3.49
N GLU A 36 14.60 -7.55 -4.74
CA GLU A 36 14.17 -6.77 -5.90
C GLU A 36 12.82 -7.29 -6.43
N MET A 37 12.04 -6.42 -7.09
CA MET A 37 10.74 -6.82 -7.66
C MET A 37 10.84 -7.98 -8.65
N SER A 38 11.92 -8.05 -9.43
CA SER A 38 12.18 -9.14 -10.39
C SER A 38 12.45 -10.49 -9.71
N GLU A 39 12.92 -10.48 -8.47
CA GLU A 39 13.16 -11.70 -7.69
C GLU A 39 11.83 -12.25 -7.19
N LEU A 40 10.88 -11.38 -6.84
CA LEU A 40 9.51 -11.77 -6.51
C LEU A 40 8.80 -12.39 -7.71
N THR A 41 8.92 -11.81 -8.92
CA THR A 41 8.31 -12.39 -10.12
C THR A 41 8.94 -13.73 -10.47
N SER A 42 10.28 -13.83 -10.47
CA SER A 42 10.99 -15.09 -10.74
C SER A 42 10.63 -16.21 -9.75
N PHE A 43 10.32 -15.87 -8.51
CA PHE A 43 9.77 -16.80 -7.52
C PHE A 43 8.34 -17.21 -7.92
N ALA A 44 7.48 -16.24 -8.18
CA ALA A 44 6.05 -16.44 -8.45
C ALA A 44 5.77 -17.22 -9.74
N ASP A 45 6.59 -17.04 -10.78
CA ASP A 45 6.49 -17.77 -12.05
C ASP A 45 6.43 -19.30 -11.84
N GLY A 46 7.11 -19.79 -10.79
CA GLY A 46 7.10 -21.20 -10.41
C GLY A 46 5.77 -21.72 -9.86
N PHE A 47 4.86 -20.83 -9.49
CA PHE A 47 3.57 -21.11 -8.85
C PHE A 47 2.36 -20.63 -9.67
N ASP A 48 2.56 -20.09 -10.86
CA ASP A 48 1.47 -19.55 -11.71
C ASP A 48 0.63 -20.63 -12.39
N THR A 49 1.16 -21.85 -12.47
CA THR A 49 0.42 -23.00 -12.99
C THR A 49 0.08 -23.96 -11.86
N PHE A 50 -1.06 -24.62 -11.97
CA PHE A 50 -1.45 -25.65 -11.00
C PHE A 50 -0.39 -26.77 -10.90
N GLU A 51 0.17 -27.22 -12.02
CA GLU A 51 1.20 -28.26 -12.03
C GLU A 51 2.48 -27.80 -11.33
N GLY A 52 2.99 -26.60 -11.68
CA GLY A 52 4.20 -26.05 -11.05
C GLY A 52 4.02 -25.79 -9.55
N ALA A 53 2.86 -25.22 -9.18
CA ALA A 53 2.51 -25.00 -7.78
C ALA A 53 2.37 -26.33 -7.03
N ALA A 54 1.65 -27.32 -7.57
CA ALA A 54 1.46 -28.62 -6.94
C ALA A 54 2.78 -29.36 -6.72
N GLU A 55 3.69 -29.31 -7.71
CA GLU A 55 5.01 -29.90 -7.60
C GLU A 55 5.83 -29.25 -6.47
N LYS A 56 5.87 -27.91 -6.43
CA LYS A 56 6.62 -27.17 -5.41
C LYS A 56 6.02 -27.33 -4.03
N VAL A 57 4.71 -27.19 -3.89
CA VAL A 57 3.98 -27.42 -2.63
C VAL A 57 4.22 -28.85 -2.15
N GLY A 58 4.10 -29.86 -3.02
CA GLY A 58 4.37 -31.25 -2.67
C GLY A 58 5.80 -31.48 -2.16
N LYS A 59 6.80 -30.87 -2.79
CA LYS A 59 8.20 -30.88 -2.35
C LYS A 59 8.36 -30.23 -0.97
N LEU A 60 7.78 -29.05 -0.78
CA LEU A 60 7.86 -28.32 0.49
C LEU A 60 7.15 -29.08 1.61
N SER A 61 5.95 -29.61 1.37
CA SER A 61 5.21 -30.43 2.33
C SER A 61 5.96 -31.70 2.70
N ALA A 62 6.59 -32.37 1.74
CA ALA A 62 7.37 -33.59 2.00
C ALA A 62 8.66 -33.32 2.80
N ALA A 63 9.34 -32.20 2.54
CA ALA A 63 10.61 -31.87 3.19
C ALA A 63 10.46 -31.18 4.55
N PHE A 64 9.46 -30.30 4.67
CA PHE A 64 9.33 -29.38 5.81
C PHE A 64 7.99 -29.54 6.56
N GLY A 65 7.15 -30.49 6.15
CA GLY A 65 5.87 -30.75 6.81
C GLY A 65 4.87 -29.59 6.72
N ILE A 66 5.02 -28.69 5.74
CA ILE A 66 4.12 -27.55 5.60
C ILE A 66 2.75 -27.96 5.05
N GLN A 67 1.72 -27.23 5.48
CA GLN A 67 0.37 -27.31 4.93
C GLN A 67 0.11 -26.05 4.13
N LEU A 68 0.06 -26.16 2.80
CA LEU A 68 -0.16 -25.02 1.91
C LEU A 68 -1.16 -25.41 0.82
N ASP A 69 -2.19 -24.59 0.63
CA ASP A 69 -3.17 -24.82 -0.42
C ASP A 69 -2.61 -24.40 -1.77
N THR A 70 -2.55 -25.36 -2.69
CA THR A 70 -2.04 -25.13 -4.04
C THR A 70 -2.97 -24.24 -4.86
N MET A 71 -4.29 -24.38 -4.67
CA MET A 71 -5.28 -23.59 -5.39
C MET A 71 -5.19 -22.11 -4.97
N ASP A 72 -5.06 -21.86 -3.66
CA ASP A 72 -4.92 -20.49 -3.16
C ASP A 72 -3.65 -19.82 -3.71
N LEU A 73 -2.53 -20.56 -3.77
CA LEU A 73 -1.28 -20.06 -4.35
C LEU A 73 -1.38 -19.71 -5.84
N VAL A 74 -2.10 -20.53 -6.60
CA VAL A 74 -2.26 -20.34 -8.05
C VAL A 74 -3.21 -19.18 -8.34
N MET A 75 -4.26 -19.02 -7.52
CA MET A 75 -5.23 -17.95 -7.64
C MET A 75 -4.74 -16.59 -7.13
N GLU A 76 -3.72 -16.58 -6.27
CA GLU A 76 -3.10 -15.34 -5.83
C GLU A 76 -2.31 -14.73 -7.00
N ASP A 77 -2.57 -13.47 -7.36
CA ASP A 77 -1.80 -12.81 -8.42
C ASP A 77 -0.54 -12.14 -7.86
N ASN A 78 -0.59 -11.67 -6.61
CA ASN A 78 0.49 -10.87 -6.05
C ASN A 78 1.70 -11.73 -5.64
N PRO A 79 2.88 -11.54 -6.26
CA PRO A 79 4.05 -12.37 -5.98
C PRO A 79 4.59 -12.18 -4.56
N ALA A 80 4.44 -10.98 -3.96
CA ALA A 80 4.81 -10.76 -2.56
C ALA A 80 3.90 -11.55 -1.62
N LYS A 81 2.59 -11.57 -1.90
CA LYS A 81 1.63 -12.32 -1.08
C LYS A 81 1.83 -13.83 -1.22
N LYS A 82 2.11 -14.35 -2.42
CA LYS A 82 2.52 -15.77 -2.60
C LYS A 82 3.73 -16.13 -1.75
N LEU A 83 4.76 -15.28 -1.75
CA LEU A 83 5.97 -15.52 -0.97
C LEU A 83 5.64 -15.55 0.53
N ASP A 84 4.79 -14.62 0.97
CA ASP A 84 4.38 -14.56 2.36
C ASP A 84 3.57 -15.78 2.80
N MET A 85 2.65 -16.28 1.95
CA MET A 85 1.94 -17.54 2.20
C MET A 85 2.89 -18.73 2.40
N VAL A 86 3.97 -18.80 1.63
CA VAL A 86 5.01 -19.84 1.80
C VAL A 86 5.77 -19.65 3.11
N ARG A 87 6.16 -18.42 3.45
CA ARG A 87 6.84 -18.09 4.71
C ARG A 87 5.98 -18.45 5.92
N GLU A 88 4.71 -18.06 5.90
CA GLU A 88 3.75 -18.40 6.96
C GLU A 88 3.58 -19.91 7.11
N ALA A 89 3.49 -20.65 6.00
CA ALA A 89 3.33 -22.10 6.04
C ALA A 89 4.55 -22.80 6.66
N LEU A 90 5.76 -22.30 6.39
CA LEU A 90 7.02 -22.76 6.99
C LEU A 90 7.08 -22.44 8.50
N GLU A 91 6.71 -21.22 8.89
CA GLU A 91 6.69 -20.82 10.30
C GLU A 91 5.64 -21.62 11.10
N LYS A 92 4.44 -21.82 10.53
CA LYS A 92 3.37 -22.64 11.12
C LYS A 92 3.78 -24.11 11.30
N SER A 93 4.68 -24.63 10.47
CA SER A 93 5.22 -25.99 10.64
C SER A 93 6.40 -26.08 11.63
N GLY A 94 6.81 -24.94 12.21
CA GLY A 94 7.98 -24.84 13.09
C GLY A 94 9.33 -24.82 12.36
N GLN A 95 9.31 -24.77 11.03
CA GLN A 95 10.49 -24.74 10.17
C GLN A 95 10.80 -23.30 9.76
N SER A 96 11.26 -22.47 10.70
CA SER A 96 11.68 -21.11 10.36
C SER A 96 12.80 -21.14 9.31
N ILE A 97 12.84 -20.13 8.44
CA ILE A 97 13.90 -20.02 7.42
C ILE A 97 15.28 -20.01 8.09
N GLU A 98 15.40 -19.42 9.28
CA GLU A 98 16.63 -19.49 10.09
C GLU A 98 17.03 -20.92 10.45
N ASN A 99 16.10 -21.75 10.92
CA ASN A 99 16.37 -23.16 11.25
C ASN A 99 16.80 -23.95 10.01
N ILE A 100 16.12 -23.73 8.87
CA ILE A 100 16.43 -24.38 7.59
C ILE A 100 17.83 -23.99 7.11
N LEU A 101 18.21 -22.72 7.22
CA LEU A 101 19.54 -22.22 6.87
C LEU A 101 20.66 -22.84 7.74
N GLY A 102 20.32 -23.30 8.94
CA GLY A 102 21.24 -24.06 9.80
C GLY A 102 21.72 -25.38 9.21
N ASP A 103 20.98 -25.96 8.25
CA ASP A 103 21.38 -27.15 7.48
C ASP A 103 21.56 -26.80 6.00
N ARG A 104 22.82 -26.81 5.54
CA ARG A 104 23.19 -26.51 4.14
C ARG A 104 22.36 -27.30 3.11
N ARG A 105 21.99 -28.55 3.38
CA ARG A 105 21.22 -29.38 2.43
C ARG A 105 19.78 -28.93 2.35
N GLN A 106 19.19 -28.59 3.50
CA GLN A 106 17.81 -28.10 3.56
C GLN A 106 17.71 -26.70 2.97
N ALA A 107 18.67 -25.82 3.30
CA ALA A 107 18.81 -24.50 2.68
C ALA A 107 18.85 -24.57 1.16
N LYS A 108 19.71 -25.45 0.62
CA LYS A 108 19.79 -25.65 -0.84
C LYS A 108 18.50 -26.21 -1.42
N TYR A 109 17.88 -27.17 -0.75
CA TYR A 109 16.62 -27.75 -1.21
C TYR A 109 15.49 -26.71 -1.24
N LEU A 110 15.41 -25.85 -0.22
CA LEU A 110 14.45 -24.75 -0.17
C LEU A 110 14.73 -23.75 -1.30
N ALA A 111 15.99 -23.34 -1.47
CA ALA A 111 16.42 -22.40 -2.52
C ALA A 111 16.03 -22.91 -3.92
N ASP A 112 16.37 -24.16 -4.22
CA ASP A 112 16.06 -24.81 -5.50
C ASP A 112 14.53 -24.93 -5.70
N THR A 113 13.77 -25.23 -4.65
CA THR A 113 12.31 -25.38 -4.72
C THR A 113 11.61 -24.05 -4.93
N LEU A 114 12.02 -23.00 -4.22
CA LEU A 114 11.44 -21.65 -4.34
C LEU A 114 11.97 -20.88 -5.55
N ASN A 115 12.99 -21.38 -6.24
CA ASN A 115 13.71 -20.63 -7.29
C ASN A 115 14.29 -19.31 -6.75
N LEU A 116 14.84 -19.35 -5.52
CA LEU A 116 15.46 -18.21 -4.85
C LEU A 116 16.91 -18.54 -4.48
N PRO A 117 17.89 -17.66 -4.73
CA PRO A 117 19.26 -17.85 -4.27
C PRO A 117 19.33 -18.02 -2.75
N ILE A 118 20.33 -18.74 -2.25
CA ILE A 118 20.55 -18.89 -0.80
C ILE A 118 20.76 -17.52 -0.15
N GLU A 119 21.45 -16.61 -0.83
CA GLU A 119 21.68 -15.23 -0.38
C GLU A 119 20.35 -14.48 -0.17
N GLN A 120 19.30 -14.81 -0.91
CA GLN A 120 17.97 -14.22 -0.71
C GLN A 120 17.24 -14.88 0.45
N LEU A 121 17.35 -16.21 0.61
CA LEU A 121 16.83 -16.89 1.79
C LEU A 121 17.46 -16.35 3.09
N GLU A 122 18.74 -16.02 3.08
CA GLU A 122 19.42 -15.41 4.22
C GLU A 122 18.81 -14.07 4.62
N LYS A 123 18.37 -13.26 3.65
CA LYS A 123 17.64 -12.01 3.93
C LYS A 123 16.25 -12.29 4.49
N LEU A 124 15.55 -13.30 3.96
CA LEU A 124 14.24 -13.71 4.49
C LEU A 124 14.31 -14.17 5.94
N ARG A 125 15.43 -14.76 6.39
CA ARG A 125 15.60 -15.16 7.79
C ARG A 125 15.51 -14.00 8.77
N SER A 126 15.88 -12.79 8.33
CA SER A 126 16.06 -11.65 9.23
C SER A 126 14.74 -11.04 9.70
N ILE A 127 13.63 -11.42 9.06
CA ILE A 127 12.31 -10.88 9.30
C ILE A 127 11.35 -12.06 9.33
N SER A 128 10.79 -12.37 10.49
CA SER A 128 9.72 -13.39 10.59
C SER A 128 8.39 -12.84 10.09
N THR A 129 7.43 -13.71 9.78
CA THR A 129 6.08 -13.26 9.41
C THR A 129 5.34 -12.61 10.58
N ASP A 130 5.65 -13.00 11.81
CA ASP A 130 5.15 -12.33 13.02
C ASP A 130 5.67 -10.89 13.18
N GLU A 131 6.89 -10.59 12.69
CA GLU A 131 7.45 -9.24 12.73
C GLU A 131 6.95 -8.38 11.58
N PHE A 132 6.89 -8.97 10.38
CA PHE A 132 6.47 -8.27 9.18
C PHE A 132 6.05 -9.24 8.06
N GLY A 133 4.73 -9.32 7.86
CA GLY A 133 4.07 -9.98 6.75
C GLY A 133 3.61 -9.02 5.65
N PHE A 134 2.99 -9.59 4.62
CA PHE A 134 2.42 -8.83 3.52
C PHE A 134 1.20 -8.00 3.95
N SER A 135 0.42 -8.47 4.93
CA SER A 135 -0.66 -7.69 5.53
C SER A 135 -0.15 -6.39 6.13
N ASP A 136 0.97 -6.43 6.86
CA ASP A 136 1.58 -5.23 7.46
C ASP A 136 2.08 -4.28 6.38
N ALA A 137 2.65 -4.81 5.30
CA ALA A 137 3.05 -4.02 4.15
C ALA A 137 1.84 -3.35 3.46
N PHE A 138 0.71 -4.05 3.39
CA PHE A 138 -0.52 -3.57 2.77
C PHE A 138 -1.20 -2.49 3.62
N ASP A 139 -1.23 -2.65 4.94
CA ASP A 139 -1.78 -1.68 5.87
C ASP A 139 -0.93 -0.40 5.90
N ALA A 140 0.40 -0.54 5.98
CA ALA A 140 1.32 0.61 5.88
C ALA A 140 1.19 1.35 4.54
N ALA A 141 0.98 0.62 3.45
CA ALA A 141 0.71 1.23 2.14
C ALA A 141 -0.65 1.96 2.12
N ALA A 142 -1.67 1.42 2.79
CA ALA A 142 -2.98 2.04 2.94
C ALA A 142 -2.89 3.39 3.65
N GLU A 143 -2.28 3.38 4.84
CA GLU A 143 -2.13 4.57 5.68
C GLU A 143 -1.37 5.67 4.93
N SER A 144 -0.26 5.31 4.28
CA SER A 144 0.53 6.27 3.50
C SER A 144 -0.26 6.88 2.34
N GLN A 145 -1.19 6.13 1.74
CA GLN A 145 -2.01 6.63 0.65
C GLN A 145 -3.13 7.54 1.18
N GLU A 146 -3.73 7.22 2.32
CA GLU A 146 -4.72 8.06 2.98
C GLU A 146 -4.12 9.41 3.38
N GLU A 147 -2.95 9.43 4.02
CA GLU A 147 -2.23 10.66 4.37
C GLU A 147 -1.89 11.52 3.14
N LEU A 148 -1.48 10.88 2.03
CA LEU A 148 -1.25 11.57 0.76
C LEU A 148 -2.54 12.17 0.21
N THR A 149 -3.67 11.44 0.25
CA THR A 149 -4.97 11.96 -0.22
C THR A 149 -5.47 13.11 0.64
N GLU A 150 -5.27 13.07 1.96
CA GLU A 150 -5.58 14.19 2.86
C GLU A 150 -4.69 15.40 2.56
N MET A 151 -3.39 15.20 2.38
CA MET A 151 -2.47 16.26 1.99
C MET A 151 -2.80 16.84 0.61
N ASP A 152 -3.19 16.01 -0.37
CA ASP A 152 -3.58 16.46 -1.70
C ASP A 152 -4.93 17.19 -1.68
N ALA A 153 -5.87 16.78 -0.81
CA ALA A 153 -7.09 17.53 -0.54
C ALA A 153 -6.78 18.91 0.07
N LEU A 154 -5.89 18.98 1.07
CA LEU A 154 -5.42 20.22 1.66
C LEU A 154 -4.71 21.13 0.65
N LYS A 155 -3.87 20.57 -0.24
CA LYS A 155 -3.25 21.30 -1.36
C LYS A 155 -4.30 21.82 -2.34
N THR A 156 -5.27 20.99 -2.70
CA THR A 156 -6.37 21.40 -3.61
C THR A 156 -7.16 22.56 -3.01
N ILE A 157 -7.49 22.51 -1.72
CA ILE A 157 -8.13 23.62 -1.00
C ILE A 157 -7.24 24.87 -1.00
N SER A 158 -5.93 24.71 -0.77
CA SER A 158 -4.96 25.81 -0.79
C SER A 158 -4.82 26.46 -2.17
N ASP A 159 -4.76 25.65 -3.23
CA ASP A 159 -4.68 26.10 -4.61
C ASP A 159 -5.98 26.79 -5.03
N GLN A 160 -7.14 26.23 -4.68
CA GLN A 160 -8.44 26.87 -4.88
C GLN A 160 -8.55 28.21 -4.11
N MET A 161 -8.03 28.30 -2.88
CA MET A 161 -7.96 29.55 -2.13
C MET A 161 -7.04 30.58 -2.79
N ARG A 162 -5.91 30.14 -3.36
CA ARG A 162 -4.96 31.00 -4.09
C ARG A 162 -5.54 31.48 -5.41
N GLU A 163 -6.22 30.61 -6.13
CA GLU A 163 -6.92 30.92 -7.37
C GLU A 163 -8.11 31.86 -7.11
N LEU A 164 -8.89 31.62 -6.05
CA LEU A 164 -9.93 32.54 -5.57
C LEU A 164 -9.35 33.92 -5.21
N ASN A 165 -8.26 33.98 -4.44
CA ASN A 165 -7.61 35.24 -4.08
C ASN A 165 -7.08 35.99 -5.33
N THR A 166 -6.59 35.26 -6.32
CA THR A 166 -6.10 35.83 -7.59
C THR A 166 -7.26 36.30 -8.48
N ALA A 167 -8.37 35.55 -8.52
CA ALA A 167 -9.60 35.88 -9.25
C ALA A 167 -10.38 37.03 -8.61
N LEU A 168 -10.21 37.26 -7.30
CA LEU A 168 -10.83 38.36 -6.54
C LEU A 168 -9.96 39.64 -6.49
N ASN A 169 -8.71 39.61 -6.96
CA ASN A 169 -7.84 40.79 -7.04
C ASN A 169 -8.42 41.96 -7.88
N PRO A 170 -9.12 41.75 -9.00
CA PRO A 170 -9.75 42.87 -9.72
C PRO A 170 -11.09 43.34 -9.14
N MET A 171 -11.63 42.70 -8.10
CA MET A 171 -12.95 42.99 -7.51
C MET A 171 -12.82 43.36 -6.01
N GLN A 172 -11.79 44.15 -5.69
CA GLN A 172 -11.09 44.09 -4.40
C GLN A 172 -11.86 44.61 -3.17
N ASN A 173 -12.87 45.47 -3.31
CA ASN A 173 -13.46 46.14 -2.13
C ASN A 173 -14.81 45.54 -1.69
N SER A 174 -15.70 45.26 -2.63
CA SER A 174 -17.04 44.75 -2.27
C SER A 174 -17.05 43.24 -2.03
N ALA A 175 -16.25 42.47 -2.79
CA ALA A 175 -16.18 41.02 -2.64
C ALA A 175 -15.39 40.59 -1.40
N LYS A 176 -14.30 41.29 -1.02
CA LYS A 176 -13.53 40.96 0.20
C LYS A 176 -14.34 41.15 1.48
N THR A 177 -15.16 42.20 1.55
CA THR A 177 -16.05 42.43 2.72
C THR A 177 -17.17 41.39 2.77
N PHE A 178 -17.76 41.06 1.62
CA PHE A 178 -18.79 40.02 1.52
C PHE A 178 -18.26 38.62 1.90
N PHE A 179 -17.18 38.17 1.23
CA PHE A 179 -16.63 36.84 1.44
C PHE A 179 -15.88 36.70 2.77
N GLY A 180 -15.29 37.78 3.30
CA GLY A 180 -14.67 37.80 4.62
C GLY A 180 -15.68 37.57 5.76
N SER A 181 -16.82 38.27 5.72
CA SER A 181 -17.91 38.06 6.69
C SER A 181 -18.58 36.69 6.51
N PHE A 182 -18.65 36.18 5.28
CA PHE A 182 -19.15 34.85 4.98
C PHE A 182 -18.30 33.73 5.62
N ILE A 183 -16.99 33.75 5.40
CA ILE A 183 -16.08 32.74 5.94
C ILE A 183 -16.05 32.80 7.48
N GLN A 184 -16.05 34.00 8.07
CA GLN A 184 -16.07 34.15 9.52
C GLN A 184 -17.35 33.61 10.17
N GLY A 185 -18.50 33.81 9.51
CA GLY A 185 -19.78 33.23 9.94
C GLY A 185 -19.81 31.71 9.83
N PHE A 186 -19.24 31.15 8.78
CA PHE A 186 -19.11 29.71 8.59
C PHE A 186 -18.23 29.06 9.67
N THR A 187 -17.07 29.64 9.96
CA THR A 187 -16.16 29.13 11.00
C THR A 187 -16.79 29.20 12.39
N THR A 188 -17.48 30.30 12.71
CA THR A 188 -18.16 30.46 14.00
C THR A 188 -19.32 29.46 14.17
N ALA A 189 -20.05 29.15 13.09
CA ALA A 189 -21.15 28.18 13.10
C ALA A 189 -20.65 26.73 13.18
N ALA A 190 -19.49 26.43 12.57
CA ALA A 190 -18.83 25.13 12.67
C ALA A 190 -18.34 24.86 14.10
N GLU A 191 -17.82 25.87 14.79
CA GLU A 191 -17.35 25.77 16.19
C GLU A 191 -18.47 25.60 17.22
N LYS A 192 -19.70 26.08 16.93
CA LYS A 192 -20.84 26.02 17.86
C LYS A 192 -21.79 24.83 17.65
N GLY A 193 -21.49 23.95 16.69
CA GLY A 193 -22.23 22.68 16.48
C GLY A 193 -23.68 22.82 15.98
N GLY A 194 -24.16 24.04 15.68
CA GLY A 194 -25.52 24.33 15.24
C GLY A 194 -25.62 24.58 13.73
N ILE A 195 -25.08 23.67 12.93
CA ILE A 195 -24.63 23.91 11.54
C ILE A 195 -25.73 24.53 10.65
N PHE A 196 -27.00 24.13 10.76
CA PHE A 196 -28.00 24.60 9.79
C PHE A 196 -28.72 25.93 10.15
N LYS A 197 -28.93 26.23 11.43
CA LYS A 197 -29.77 27.38 11.83
C LYS A 197 -28.97 28.68 11.89
N GLU A 198 -27.71 28.62 12.30
CA GLU A 198 -26.81 29.78 12.33
C GLU A 198 -26.27 30.14 10.94
N LEU A 199 -26.04 29.14 10.07
CA LEU A 199 -25.64 29.39 8.68
C LEU A 199 -26.68 30.26 7.97
N THR A 200 -27.98 29.93 8.04
CA THR A 200 -29.02 30.72 7.35
C THR A 200 -29.09 32.20 7.78
N VAL A 201 -28.74 32.51 9.04
CA VAL A 201 -28.70 33.89 9.54
C VAL A 201 -27.42 34.58 9.08
N ALA A 202 -26.27 33.90 9.14
CA ALA A 202 -24.99 34.40 8.63
C ALA A 202 -24.99 34.64 7.12
N PHE A 203 -25.83 33.91 6.37
CA PHE A 203 -25.99 34.07 4.93
C PHE A 203 -26.85 35.26 4.52
N LYS A 204 -27.82 35.69 5.35
CA LYS A 204 -28.86 36.64 4.92
C LYS A 204 -28.34 38.09 4.80
N GLU A 205 -27.67 38.59 5.83
CA GLU A 205 -27.20 39.99 5.86
C GLU A 205 -26.13 40.35 4.81
N PRO A 206 -25.14 39.48 4.50
CA PRO A 206 -24.17 39.78 3.45
C PRO A 206 -24.80 39.71 2.05
N LEU A 207 -25.74 38.79 1.82
CA LEU A 207 -26.42 38.65 0.52
C LEU A 207 -27.29 39.86 0.20
N ASP A 208 -28.07 40.34 1.18
CA ASP A 208 -28.92 41.52 1.02
C ASP A 208 -28.10 42.79 0.71
N LYS A 209 -26.87 42.90 1.24
CA LYS A 209 -25.94 44.02 0.94
C LYS A 209 -25.19 43.90 -0.39
N PHE A 210 -25.14 42.71 -0.98
CA PHE A 210 -24.46 42.47 -2.26
C PHE A 210 -25.41 42.68 -3.46
N PHE A 211 -26.72 42.46 -3.26
CA PHE A 211 -27.76 42.63 -4.28
C PHE A 211 -28.55 43.95 -4.16
N ALA A 212 -28.29 44.78 -3.14
CA ALA A 212 -28.77 46.15 -3.01
C ALA A 212 -27.76 47.15 -3.57
#